data_AF-A0A928YI81-F1
#
_entry.id   AF-A0A928YI81-F1
#
_cell.length_a   1.000
_cell.length_b   1.000
_cell.length_c   1.000
_cell.angle_alpha   90.00
_cell.angle_beta   90.00
_cell.angle_gamma   90.00
#
_symmetry.space_group_name_H-M   'P 1'
#
loop_
_entity.id
_entity.type
_entity.pdbx_description
1 polymer ?
#
loop_
_entity_poly.entity_id
_entity_poly.type
_entity_poly.pdbx_seq_one_letter_code
_entity_poly.pdbx_strand_id
1 'polypeptide(L)'
;MKISKITKILPLALALSIYGCAFAEEAETPETLSKSAVVNYTINLKDYIRITTSTPALSSETTFGNNYKSVNITSDMTGIYHVISNAKTRTMELKATDVNSENPLYDVAFDGDAGTAKIVFAHTTEIPAGTSISNITGANPAVDSNPNAIAFNVTLGHTYDHGPGSITPSWDSTNKKIVYTMNNGESDITIKVGGKNVDSTFNTQDQSGLYKATLTLTDIGAVAENGGGGGQG
;
A
#
# COMPACT_ATOMS: atom_id res chain seq x y z
N MET A 1 2.39 32.22 8.49
CA MET A 1 0.92 32.05 8.37
C MET A 1 0.43 32.70 7.09
N LYS A 2 0.12 31.90 6.05
CA LYS A 2 -1.00 32.13 5.12
C LYS A 2 -1.14 30.92 4.19
N ILE A 3 -2.35 30.38 4.23
CA ILE A 3 -2.88 29.19 3.57
C ILE A 3 -2.83 29.35 2.04
N SER A 4 -2.22 28.40 1.31
CA SER A 4 -2.41 28.30 -0.15
C SER A 4 -3.76 27.64 -0.43
N LYS A 5 -4.73 28.49 -0.78
CA LYS A 5 -6.09 28.10 -1.16
C LYS A 5 -6.08 27.26 -2.44
N ILE A 6 -6.88 26.19 -2.41
CA ILE A 6 -7.32 25.38 -3.54
C ILE A 6 -7.67 26.28 -4.74
N THR A 7 -6.94 26.09 -5.83
CA THR A 7 -7.07 26.83 -7.08
C THR A 7 -8.34 26.39 -7.79
N LYS A 8 -9.39 27.20 -7.63
CA LYS A 8 -10.51 27.45 -8.55
C LYS A 8 -10.68 26.44 -9.70
N ILE A 9 -11.48 25.41 -9.46
CA ILE A 9 -12.23 24.71 -10.52
C ILE A 9 -13.40 25.63 -10.94
N LEU A 10 -13.10 26.76 -11.56
CA LEU A 10 -14.08 27.64 -12.21
C LEU A 10 -13.31 28.34 -13.34
N PRO A 11 -13.32 27.76 -14.54
CA PRO A 11 -14.22 28.29 -15.56
C PRO A 11 -14.68 27.23 -16.59
N LEU A 12 -15.38 26.16 -16.18
CA LEU A 12 -16.01 25.23 -17.13
C LEU A 12 -17.54 25.11 -16.99
N ALA A 13 -18.17 26.00 -16.23
CA ALA A 13 -19.63 26.03 -16.04
C ALA A 13 -20.29 27.28 -16.63
N LEU A 14 -19.62 27.99 -17.55
CA LEU A 14 -20.18 29.16 -18.23
C LEU A 14 -20.23 28.95 -19.75
N ALA A 15 -20.83 27.85 -20.17
CA ALA A 15 -21.24 27.62 -21.55
C ALA A 15 -22.41 26.65 -21.59
N LEU A 16 -23.53 27.01 -20.96
CA LEU A 16 -24.83 26.42 -21.28
C LEU A 16 -25.96 27.42 -21.02
N SER A 17 -25.78 28.67 -21.45
CA SER A 17 -26.91 29.53 -21.79
C SER A 17 -27.29 29.22 -23.24
N ILE A 18 -28.59 29.05 -23.52
CA ILE A 18 -29.32 29.25 -24.79
C ILE A 18 -30.34 28.12 -25.04
N TYR A 19 -31.53 28.25 -24.43
CA TYR A 19 -32.85 28.38 -25.09
C TYR A 19 -33.95 27.92 -24.12
N GLY A 20 -34.67 28.90 -23.60
CA GLY A 20 -35.90 28.71 -22.84
C GLY A 20 -36.61 30.05 -22.73
N CYS A 21 -36.86 30.70 -23.87
CA CYS A 21 -37.78 31.84 -23.90
C CYS A 21 -39.19 31.28 -23.64
N ALA A 22 -39.65 31.36 -22.39
CA ALA A 22 -41.07 31.29 -22.12
C ALA A 22 -41.66 32.66 -22.45
N PHE A 23 -42.24 32.82 -23.64
CA PHE A 23 -43.16 33.91 -23.90
C PHE A 23 -44.44 33.62 -23.12
N ALA A 24 -44.78 34.48 -22.16
CA ALA A 24 -46.11 34.49 -21.57
C ALA A 24 -47.00 35.37 -22.46
N GLU A 25 -47.93 34.74 -23.18
CA GLU A 25 -49.09 35.43 -23.74
C GLU A 25 -50.23 35.28 -22.72
N GLU A 26 -50.86 36.39 -22.34
CA GLU A 26 -52.00 36.40 -21.43
C GLU A 26 -53.19 35.72 -22.09
N ALA A 27 -53.67 34.61 -21.51
CA ALA A 27 -55.03 34.14 -21.73
C ALA A 27 -55.58 33.45 -20.47
N GLU A 28 -56.86 33.73 -20.24
CA GLU A 28 -57.64 33.56 -19.03
C GLU A 28 -57.89 32.08 -18.66
N THR A 29 -57.55 31.69 -17.42
CA THR A 29 -58.32 30.87 -16.44
C THR A 29 -57.35 30.25 -15.41
N PRO A 30 -57.64 30.32 -14.09
CA PRO A 30 -56.70 29.92 -13.05
C PRO A 30 -56.82 28.42 -12.72
N GLU A 31 -56.56 27.54 -13.68
CA GLU A 31 -56.36 26.12 -13.39
C GLU A 31 -54.92 25.72 -13.69
N THR A 32 -54.08 25.94 -12.67
CA THR A 32 -52.71 25.39 -12.52
C THR A 32 -51.77 25.55 -13.72
N LEU A 33 -51.47 26.80 -14.08
CA LEU A 33 -50.17 27.10 -14.70
C LEU A 33 -49.08 26.70 -13.70
N SER A 34 -48.35 25.61 -13.97
CA SER A 34 -47.17 25.25 -13.18
C SER A 34 -46.13 26.37 -13.30
N LYS A 35 -45.95 27.15 -12.23
CA LYS A 35 -45.01 28.29 -12.16
C LYS A 35 -43.57 27.87 -11.88
N SER A 36 -43.24 26.59 -12.02
CA SER A 36 -41.92 26.06 -11.69
C SER A 36 -41.31 25.30 -12.86
N ALA A 37 -40.09 25.68 -13.23
CA ALA A 37 -39.20 24.87 -14.06
C ALA A 37 -38.11 24.27 -13.16
N VAL A 38 -37.85 22.97 -13.31
CA VAL A 38 -36.80 22.26 -12.58
C VAL A 38 -35.72 21.86 -13.57
N VAL A 39 -34.46 22.16 -13.25
CA VAL A 39 -33.29 21.62 -13.95
C VAL A 39 -32.51 20.75 -12.97
N ASN A 40 -32.13 19.54 -13.41
CA ASN A 40 -31.32 18.63 -12.62
C ASN A 40 -29.88 18.65 -13.14
N TYR A 41 -28.92 18.81 -12.24
CA TYR A 41 -27.50 18.68 -12.54
C TYR A 41 -26.96 17.39 -11.95
N THR A 42 -26.25 16.61 -12.75
CA THR A 42 -25.62 15.36 -12.32
C THR A 42 -24.12 15.44 -12.57
N ILE A 43 -23.32 15.12 -11.56
CA ILE A 43 -21.86 14.95 -11.67
C ILE A 43 -21.53 13.52 -11.29
N ASN A 44 -20.70 12.87 -12.10
CA ASN A 44 -20.18 11.53 -11.81
C ASN A 44 -18.69 11.64 -11.43
N LEU A 45 -18.37 11.36 -10.16
CA LEU A 45 -17.00 11.28 -9.68
C LEU A 45 -16.52 9.83 -9.79
N LYS A 46 -15.47 9.59 -10.56
CA LYS A 46 -14.85 8.27 -10.65
C LYS A 46 -14.05 7.95 -9.38
N ASP A 47 -13.95 6.65 -9.10
CA ASP A 47 -13.01 6.14 -8.10
C ASP A 47 -11.57 6.51 -8.49
N TYR A 48 -10.80 6.92 -7.50
CA TYR A 48 -9.38 7.17 -7.59
C TYR A 48 -8.68 6.61 -6.35
N ILE A 49 -7.46 6.18 -6.56
CA ILE A 49 -6.49 5.88 -5.51
C ILE A 49 -5.14 6.43 -5.94
N ARG A 50 -4.42 7.00 -4.98
CA ARG A 50 -3.07 7.50 -5.18
C ARG A 50 -2.20 6.97 -4.05
N ILE A 51 -1.11 6.32 -4.42
CA ILE A 51 -0.06 5.87 -3.51
C ILE A 51 1.19 6.67 -3.82
N THR A 52 1.81 7.26 -2.79
CA THR A 52 3.08 7.98 -2.92
C THR A 52 3.99 7.61 -1.78
N THR A 53 5.30 7.75 -1.97
CA THR A 53 6.27 7.73 -0.88
C THR A 53 7.17 8.94 -1.03
N SER A 54 7.41 9.64 0.08
CA SER A 54 8.41 10.71 0.16
C SER A 54 9.72 10.22 0.81
N THR A 55 9.75 8.95 1.22
CA THR A 55 10.92 8.36 1.85
C THR A 55 11.98 8.07 0.79
N PRO A 56 13.20 8.64 0.93
CA PRO A 56 14.31 8.27 0.04
C PRO A 56 14.71 6.80 0.27
N ALA A 57 15.59 6.27 -0.59
CA ALA A 57 16.20 4.97 -0.34
C ALA A 57 16.86 4.95 1.04
N LEU A 58 16.52 3.95 1.85
CA LEU A 58 17.01 3.79 3.21
C LEU A 58 18.21 2.86 3.21
N SER A 59 19.21 3.18 4.03
CA SER A 59 20.39 2.37 4.22
C SER A 59 20.83 2.43 5.68
N SER A 60 21.39 1.34 6.17
CA SER A 60 22.02 1.28 7.48
C SER A 60 23.25 0.40 7.39
N GLU A 61 24.28 0.78 8.14
CA GLU A 61 25.40 -0.11 8.44
C GLU A 61 24.94 -1.23 9.36
N THR A 62 25.72 -2.30 9.42
CA THR A 62 25.49 -3.41 10.34
C THR A 62 26.63 -3.60 11.31
N THR A 63 26.32 -4.19 12.47
CA THR A 63 27.33 -4.62 13.45
C THR A 63 27.10 -6.07 13.83
N PHE A 64 28.19 -6.81 14.08
CA PHE A 64 28.11 -8.18 14.53
C PHE A 64 27.89 -8.25 16.05
N GLY A 65 27.10 -9.24 16.48
CA GLY A 65 27.02 -9.60 17.88
C GLY A 65 28.32 -10.26 18.37
N ASN A 66 28.51 -10.31 19.69
CA ASN A 66 29.75 -10.78 20.33
C ASN A 66 30.21 -12.20 19.93
N ASN A 67 29.30 -13.04 19.44
CA ASN A 67 29.58 -14.42 19.02
C ASN A 67 29.57 -14.61 17.49
N TYR A 68 29.46 -13.54 16.72
CA TYR A 68 29.31 -13.55 15.25
C TYR A 68 28.12 -14.39 14.75
N LYS A 69 27.16 -14.76 15.60
CA LYS A 69 25.94 -15.50 15.19
C LYS A 69 24.77 -14.59 14.89
N SER A 70 24.99 -13.29 14.93
CA SER A 70 23.97 -12.29 14.66
C SER A 70 24.55 -11.03 14.08
N VAL A 71 23.71 -10.35 13.31
CA VAL A 71 23.97 -9.05 12.73
C VAL A 71 22.85 -8.09 13.14
N ASN A 72 23.21 -6.87 13.51
CA ASN A 72 22.29 -5.83 13.95
C ASN A 72 22.33 -4.67 12.98
N ILE A 73 21.16 -4.14 12.64
CA ILE A 73 21.01 -2.86 11.95
C ILE A 73 21.36 -1.74 12.95
N THR A 74 22.27 -0.85 12.56
CA THR A 74 22.74 0.24 13.42
C THR A 74 21.78 1.43 13.50
N SER A 75 20.94 1.61 12.49
CA SER A 75 19.90 2.64 12.44
C SER A 75 18.63 2.08 11.80
N ASP A 76 17.54 2.08 12.55
CA ASP A 76 16.26 1.58 12.06
C ASP A 76 15.84 2.32 10.77
N MET A 77 15.45 1.54 9.77
CA MET A 77 14.99 2.04 8.47
C MET A 77 13.46 2.11 8.48
N THR A 78 12.90 3.31 8.35
CA THR A 78 11.43 3.52 8.34
C THR A 78 10.97 4.08 7.01
N GLY A 79 10.21 3.29 6.26
CA GLY A 79 9.52 3.67 5.02
C GLY A 79 8.08 4.08 5.28
N ILE A 80 7.60 5.09 4.55
CA ILE A 80 6.21 5.57 4.64
C ILE A 80 5.59 5.62 3.25
N TYR A 81 4.40 5.03 3.11
CA TYR A 81 3.54 5.17 1.94
C TYR A 81 2.31 5.98 2.33
N HIS A 82 2.13 7.12 1.68
CA HIS A 82 0.95 7.97 1.78
C HIS A 82 -0.09 7.49 0.77
N VAL A 83 -1.29 7.14 1.24
CA VAL A 83 -2.38 6.61 0.41
C VAL A 83 -3.60 7.50 0.53
N ILE A 84 -4.16 7.91 -0.61
CA ILE A 84 -5.40 8.68 -0.70
C ILE A 84 -6.37 7.95 -1.62
N SER A 85 -7.60 7.71 -1.16
CA SER A 85 -8.65 7.03 -1.92
C SER A 85 -10.02 7.65 -1.67
N ASN A 86 -10.82 7.89 -2.72
CA ASN A 86 -12.26 8.20 -2.58
C ASN A 86 -13.17 6.98 -2.79
N ALA A 87 -12.61 5.84 -3.17
CA ALA A 87 -13.38 4.64 -3.44
C ALA A 87 -13.92 4.06 -2.12
N LYS A 88 -15.06 3.36 -2.18
CA LYS A 88 -15.68 2.74 -0.99
C LYS A 88 -14.71 1.82 -0.25
N THR A 89 -14.07 0.90 -0.97
CA THR A 89 -13.05 -0.01 -0.46
C THR A 89 -12.05 -0.36 -1.56
N ARG A 90 -10.75 -0.30 -1.24
CA ARG A 90 -9.63 -0.73 -2.09
C ARG A 90 -8.78 -1.73 -1.34
N THR A 91 -8.20 -2.64 -2.10
CA THR A 91 -7.22 -3.58 -1.62
C THR A 91 -5.86 -3.22 -2.20
N MET A 92 -4.84 -3.19 -1.35
CA MET A 92 -3.46 -3.00 -1.75
C MET A 92 -2.64 -4.18 -1.27
N GLU A 93 -1.62 -4.55 -2.03
CA GLU A 93 -0.63 -5.52 -1.62
C GLU A 93 0.72 -4.85 -1.37
N LEU A 94 1.33 -5.21 -0.26
CA LEU A 94 2.71 -4.88 0.05
C LEU A 94 3.55 -6.12 -0.23
N LYS A 95 4.44 -6.00 -1.21
CA LYS A 95 5.38 -7.03 -1.63
C LYS A 95 6.80 -6.58 -1.37
N ALA A 96 7.65 -7.49 -0.95
CA ALA A 96 9.09 -7.27 -0.99
C ALA A 96 9.71 -8.13 -2.10
N THR A 97 10.69 -7.59 -2.80
CA THR A 97 11.47 -8.26 -3.84
C THR A 97 12.95 -8.03 -3.59
N ASP A 98 13.80 -8.95 -4.05
CA ASP A 98 15.25 -8.75 -4.01
C ASP A 98 15.79 -8.14 -5.33
N VAL A 99 17.09 -8.29 -5.59
CA VAL A 99 17.75 -7.82 -6.81
C VAL A 99 17.44 -8.64 -8.08
N ASN A 100 16.86 -9.82 -7.95
CA ASN A 100 16.44 -10.73 -9.02
C ASN A 100 14.91 -10.76 -9.15
N SER A 101 14.32 -9.59 -9.42
CA SER A 101 12.87 -9.38 -9.57
C SER A 101 12.17 -10.20 -10.67
N GLU A 102 12.90 -10.98 -11.47
CA GLU A 102 12.35 -11.79 -12.58
C GLU A 102 11.93 -13.21 -12.16
N ASN A 103 12.32 -13.68 -10.96
CA ASN A 103 11.90 -14.99 -10.47
C ASN A 103 11.08 -14.85 -9.17
N PRO A 104 9.82 -15.30 -9.15
CA PRO A 104 8.92 -15.17 -8.00
C PRO A 104 9.39 -15.93 -6.75
N LEU A 105 10.38 -16.82 -6.85
CA LEU A 105 11.07 -17.40 -5.69
C LEU A 105 11.90 -16.37 -4.89
N TYR A 106 12.09 -15.18 -5.45
CA TYR A 106 12.77 -14.03 -4.84
C TYR A 106 11.81 -12.91 -4.42
N ASP A 107 10.48 -13.19 -4.44
CA ASP A 107 9.57 -12.42 -3.62
C ASP A 107 10.03 -12.63 -2.18
N VAL A 108 10.71 -11.61 -1.67
CA VAL A 108 11.27 -11.56 -0.34
C VAL A 108 10.08 -11.67 0.59
N ALA A 109 9.85 -12.89 1.08
CA ALA A 109 8.59 -13.16 1.73
C ALA A 109 8.54 -12.33 3.01
N PHE A 110 7.50 -11.52 3.12
CA PHE A 110 6.83 -11.44 4.40
C PHE A 110 6.59 -12.87 4.85
N ASP A 111 6.87 -13.19 6.10
CA ASP A 111 6.44 -14.46 6.66
C ASP A 111 6.07 -14.21 8.11
N GLY A 112 4.90 -14.72 8.49
CA GLY A 112 4.19 -14.32 9.69
C GLY A 112 3.04 -13.37 9.43
N ASP A 113 2.17 -13.27 10.43
CA ASP A 113 1.04 -12.34 10.41
C ASP A 113 1.55 -10.88 10.44
N ALA A 114 0.66 -9.91 10.28
CA ALA A 114 1.03 -8.47 10.27
C ALA A 114 1.84 -8.02 11.51
N GLY A 115 1.80 -8.77 12.63
CA GLY A 115 2.61 -8.53 13.82
C GLY A 115 3.96 -9.25 13.90
N THR A 116 4.22 -10.23 13.02
CA THR A 116 5.47 -11.04 13.01
C THR A 116 6.15 -11.08 11.64
N ALA A 117 5.69 -10.24 10.73
CA ALA A 117 6.29 -9.98 9.43
C ALA A 117 7.83 -9.87 9.51
N LYS A 118 8.52 -10.52 8.58
CA LYS A 118 9.97 -10.39 8.36
C LYS A 118 10.25 -10.05 6.90
N ILE A 119 11.42 -9.50 6.63
CA ILE A 119 11.90 -9.18 5.28
C ILE A 119 13.30 -9.75 5.11
N VAL A 120 13.56 -10.38 3.98
CA VAL A 120 14.86 -10.96 3.59
C VAL A 120 15.65 -9.98 2.75
N PHE A 121 16.86 -9.65 3.18
CA PHE A 121 17.83 -8.93 2.37
C PHE A 121 18.75 -9.93 1.69
N ALA A 122 18.93 -9.77 0.37
CA ALA A 122 19.79 -10.63 -0.44
C ALA A 122 21.06 -9.89 -0.85
N HIS A 123 22.19 -10.59 -0.89
CA HIS A 123 23.44 -10.03 -1.39
C HIS A 123 23.31 -9.64 -2.87
N THR A 124 23.87 -8.49 -3.23
CA THR A 124 23.66 -7.89 -4.55
C THR A 124 24.58 -8.41 -5.66
N THR A 125 25.77 -8.93 -5.33
CA THR A 125 26.67 -9.59 -6.31
C THR A 125 26.61 -11.11 -6.25
N GLU A 126 26.74 -11.68 -5.05
CA GLU A 126 26.63 -13.12 -4.80
C GLU A 126 25.20 -13.54 -4.53
N ILE A 127 24.40 -13.55 -5.59
CA ILE A 127 22.96 -13.76 -5.48
C ILE A 127 22.67 -15.11 -4.77
N PRO A 128 21.90 -15.09 -3.67
CA PRO A 128 21.43 -16.33 -3.03
C PRO A 128 20.57 -17.15 -3.99
N ALA A 129 20.55 -18.47 -3.82
CA ALA A 129 19.61 -19.32 -4.54
C ALA A 129 18.18 -19.14 -3.99
N GLY A 130 17.16 -19.31 -4.83
CA GLY A 130 15.75 -19.24 -4.38
C GLY A 130 15.40 -20.23 -3.25
N THR A 131 16.11 -21.36 -3.14
CA THR A 131 15.97 -22.31 -2.02
C THR A 131 16.44 -21.72 -0.69
N SER A 132 17.42 -20.82 -0.70
CA SER A 132 17.90 -20.12 0.50
C SER A 132 16.87 -19.11 0.99
N ILE A 133 16.28 -18.34 0.08
CA ILE A 133 15.15 -17.44 0.40
C ILE A 133 13.97 -18.26 0.95
N SER A 134 13.63 -19.37 0.28
CA SER A 134 12.57 -20.27 0.73
C SER A 134 12.82 -20.82 2.14
N ASN A 135 14.05 -21.19 2.48
CA ASN A 135 14.41 -21.70 3.80
C ASN A 135 14.28 -20.64 4.91
N ILE A 136 14.72 -19.40 4.67
CA ILE A 136 14.57 -18.27 5.61
C ILE A 136 13.10 -17.98 5.94
N THR A 137 12.25 -18.13 4.93
CA THR A 137 10.80 -17.88 5.01
C THR A 137 10.01 -19.11 5.47
N GLY A 138 10.70 -20.21 5.78
CA GLY A 138 10.13 -21.41 6.37
C GLY A 138 10.00 -21.30 7.90
N ALA A 139 9.33 -22.29 8.49
CA ALA A 139 9.08 -22.33 9.93
C ALA A 139 10.35 -22.50 10.78
N ASN A 140 11.35 -23.24 10.27
CA ASN A 140 12.60 -23.53 10.95
C ASN A 140 13.80 -23.29 10.02
N PRO A 141 14.26 -22.03 9.89
CA PRO A 141 15.44 -21.74 9.08
C PRO A 141 16.69 -22.45 9.61
N ALA A 142 17.40 -23.13 8.72
CA ALA A 142 18.74 -23.65 8.98
C ALA A 142 19.81 -22.68 8.44
N VAL A 143 20.75 -22.26 9.31
CA VAL A 143 21.80 -21.27 9.00
C VAL A 143 22.61 -21.62 7.75
N ASP A 144 23.03 -22.88 7.63
CA ASP A 144 23.88 -23.32 6.52
C ASP A 144 23.15 -23.39 5.17
N SER A 145 21.82 -23.32 5.19
CA SER A 145 20.98 -23.32 3.99
C SER A 145 20.66 -21.91 3.49
N ASN A 146 21.18 -20.86 4.16
CA ASN A 146 20.85 -19.45 3.91
C ASN A 146 22.04 -18.60 3.40
N PRO A 147 22.96 -19.11 2.56
CA PRO A 147 24.11 -18.31 2.14
C PRO A 147 23.65 -17.01 1.45
N ASN A 148 24.26 -15.91 1.83
CA ASN A 148 24.09 -14.58 1.22
C ASN A 148 22.66 -14.03 1.28
N ALA A 149 21.88 -14.46 2.28
CA ALA A 149 20.54 -13.94 2.54
C ALA A 149 20.28 -13.85 4.04
N ILE A 150 19.69 -12.75 4.51
CA ILE A 150 19.51 -12.47 5.95
C ILE A 150 18.13 -11.86 6.17
N ALA A 151 17.38 -12.32 7.17
CA ALA A 151 16.08 -11.73 7.49
C ALA A 151 16.12 -10.82 8.72
N PHE A 152 15.27 -9.78 8.68
CA PHE A 152 14.98 -8.90 9.80
C PHE A 152 13.49 -8.82 10.04
N ASN A 153 13.09 -8.61 11.30
CA ASN A 153 11.70 -8.36 11.63
C ASN A 153 11.26 -6.99 11.09
N VAL A 154 9.99 -6.94 10.68
CA VAL A 154 9.32 -5.75 10.19
C VAL A 154 8.21 -5.39 11.16
N THR A 155 8.20 -4.14 11.59
CA THR A 155 7.06 -3.57 12.31
C THR A 155 6.19 -2.82 11.32
N LEU A 156 4.93 -3.22 11.20
CA LEU A 156 3.93 -2.55 10.38
C LEU A 156 3.10 -1.62 11.25
N GLY A 157 2.96 -0.38 10.81
CA GLY A 157 2.13 0.63 11.43
C GLY A 157 1.24 1.31 10.41
N HIS A 158 0.20 1.97 10.90
CA HIS A 158 -0.59 2.87 10.07
C HIS A 158 -1.11 4.02 10.92
N THR A 159 -1.23 5.19 10.30
CA THR A 159 -1.99 6.31 10.84
C THR A 159 -3.08 6.69 9.86
N TYR A 160 -4.19 7.16 10.42
CA TYR A 160 -5.33 7.58 9.65
C TYR A 160 -5.49 9.08 9.81
N ASP A 161 -5.42 9.83 8.71
CA ASP A 161 -5.32 11.27 8.75
C ASP A 161 -6.66 11.95 8.48
N HIS A 162 -7.40 11.56 7.42
CA HIS A 162 -8.65 12.21 7.02
C HIS A 162 -9.70 11.28 6.38
N GLY A 163 -11.00 11.53 6.66
CA GLY A 163 -12.17 10.84 6.07
C GLY A 163 -12.91 9.92 7.05
N PRO A 164 -13.93 9.14 6.62
CA PRO A 164 -14.62 8.16 7.46
C PRO A 164 -14.01 6.73 7.46
N GLY A 165 -12.98 6.48 6.66
CA GLY A 165 -12.42 5.16 6.42
C GLY A 165 -11.50 4.62 7.52
N SER A 166 -10.97 3.43 7.24
CA SER A 166 -10.01 2.70 8.07
C SER A 166 -9.01 2.03 7.13
N ILE A 167 -7.84 1.66 7.66
CA ILE A 167 -6.89 0.80 6.97
C ILE A 167 -6.50 -0.38 7.85
N THR A 168 -6.60 -1.59 7.33
CA THR A 168 -6.34 -2.81 8.10
C THR A 168 -5.36 -3.70 7.35
N PRO A 169 -4.19 -4.03 7.93
CA PRO A 169 -3.30 -5.04 7.38
C PRO A 169 -3.84 -6.45 7.68
N SER A 170 -3.65 -7.34 6.73
CA SER A 170 -3.94 -8.77 6.85
C SER A 170 -2.84 -9.56 6.15
N TRP A 171 -2.65 -10.80 6.59
CA TRP A 171 -1.65 -11.69 6.03
C TRP A 171 -2.28 -12.61 4.98
N ASP A 172 -1.75 -12.60 3.76
CA ASP A 172 -2.05 -13.59 2.73
C ASP A 172 -0.98 -14.67 2.75
N SER A 173 -1.26 -15.75 3.48
CA SER A 173 -0.36 -16.89 3.66
C SER A 173 -0.10 -17.68 2.37
N THR A 174 -1.01 -17.57 1.39
CA THR A 174 -0.91 -18.29 0.10
C THR A 174 0.08 -17.59 -0.81
N ASN A 175 -0.03 -16.28 -0.93
CA ASN A 175 0.82 -15.47 -1.81
C ASN A 175 1.98 -14.79 -1.08
N LYS A 176 2.14 -15.09 0.22
CA LYS A 176 3.20 -14.59 1.08
C LYS A 176 3.36 -13.06 1.06
N LYS A 177 2.25 -12.34 1.19
CA LYS A 177 2.20 -10.88 1.12
C LYS A 177 1.30 -10.27 2.19
N ILE A 178 1.55 -9.01 2.53
CA ILE A 178 0.67 -8.25 3.41
C ILE A 178 -0.36 -7.54 2.53
N VAL A 179 -1.63 -7.70 2.88
CA VAL A 179 -2.76 -7.10 2.17
C VAL A 179 -3.38 -6.03 3.06
N TYR A 180 -3.47 -4.81 2.54
CA TYR A 180 -4.13 -3.68 3.19
C TYR A 180 -5.50 -3.45 2.55
N THR A 181 -6.55 -3.49 3.38
CA THR A 181 -7.88 -3.06 2.96
C THR A 181 -8.10 -1.64 3.47
N MET A 182 -8.37 -0.71 2.56
CA MET A 182 -8.59 0.70 2.86
C MET A 182 -9.97 1.16 2.38
N ASN A 183 -10.70 1.84 3.25
CA ASN A 183 -11.91 2.57 2.87
C ASN A 183 -11.60 4.03 2.54
N ASN A 184 -12.56 4.75 1.95
CA ASN A 184 -12.43 6.17 1.60
C ASN A 184 -11.74 7.02 2.69
N GLY A 185 -10.64 7.67 2.32
CA GLY A 185 -9.87 8.53 3.21
C GLY A 185 -8.42 8.70 2.77
N GLU A 186 -7.61 9.16 3.72
CA GLU A 186 -6.18 9.40 3.64
C GLU A 186 -5.50 8.70 4.82
N SER A 187 -4.49 7.87 4.51
CA SER A 187 -3.77 7.06 5.49
C SER A 187 -2.29 6.97 5.15
N ASP A 188 -1.46 6.91 6.18
CA ASP A 188 -0.06 6.56 6.05
C ASP A 188 0.17 5.12 6.50
N ILE A 189 0.86 4.35 5.66
CA ILE A 189 1.35 3.01 5.99
C ILE A 189 2.83 3.14 6.29
N THR A 190 3.21 2.80 7.52
CA THR A 190 4.59 2.84 7.98
C THR A 190 5.16 1.42 8.05
N ILE A 191 6.36 1.23 7.50
CA ILE A 191 7.09 -0.02 7.55
C ILE A 191 8.45 0.26 8.17
N LYS A 192 8.73 -0.39 9.30
CA LYS A 192 9.99 -0.22 10.01
C LYS A 192 10.78 -1.52 10.04
N VAL A 193 12.03 -1.47 9.60
CA VAL A 193 13.01 -2.55 9.68
C VAL A 193 14.09 -2.13 10.66
N GLY A 194 14.40 -2.96 11.65
CA GLY A 194 15.34 -2.57 12.68
C GLY A 194 15.79 -3.71 13.59
N GLY A 195 16.78 -3.40 14.42
CA GLY A 195 17.30 -4.33 15.42
C GLY A 195 18.13 -5.50 14.86
N LYS A 196 18.06 -6.62 15.57
CA LYS A 196 18.80 -7.85 15.28
C LYS A 196 18.12 -8.65 14.16
N ASN A 197 18.91 -9.34 13.34
CA ASN A 197 18.40 -10.33 12.40
C ASN A 197 17.56 -11.41 13.11
N VAL A 198 16.66 -12.03 12.35
CA VAL A 198 15.90 -13.20 12.79
C VAL A 198 16.85 -14.35 13.08
N ASP A 199 16.66 -15.04 14.21
CA ASP A 199 17.53 -16.14 14.61
C ASP A 199 17.63 -17.22 13.51
N SER A 200 18.83 -17.79 13.37
CA SER A 200 19.17 -18.81 12.37
C SER A 200 19.08 -18.37 10.89
N THR A 201 18.95 -17.07 10.61
CA THR A 201 18.92 -16.55 9.23
C THR A 201 20.23 -15.92 8.77
N PHE A 202 21.15 -15.60 9.69
CA PHE A 202 22.47 -15.07 9.36
C PHE A 202 23.53 -16.17 9.45
N ASN A 203 24.39 -16.28 8.43
CA ASN A 203 25.51 -17.20 8.42
C ASN A 203 26.83 -16.44 8.62
N THR A 204 27.71 -16.94 9.49
CA THR A 204 29.08 -16.41 9.66
C THR A 204 29.93 -16.44 8.39
N GLN A 205 29.55 -17.25 7.40
CA GLN A 205 30.23 -17.38 6.11
C GLN A 205 29.60 -16.50 5.02
N ASP A 206 28.57 -15.70 5.36
CA ASP A 206 27.98 -14.73 4.44
C ASP A 206 29.04 -13.74 3.95
N GLN A 207 29.00 -13.44 2.66
CA GLN A 207 29.99 -12.54 2.08
C GLN A 207 29.74 -11.09 2.51
N SER A 208 30.83 -10.33 2.65
CA SER A 208 30.77 -8.90 2.87
C SER A 208 30.28 -8.19 1.60
N GLY A 209 29.35 -7.25 1.76
CA GLY A 209 28.89 -6.45 0.63
C GLY A 209 27.54 -5.84 0.91
N LEU A 210 26.92 -5.33 -0.16
CA LEU A 210 25.59 -4.74 -0.09
C LEU A 210 24.54 -5.85 -0.15
N TYR A 211 23.64 -5.83 0.83
CA TYR A 211 22.41 -6.62 0.84
C TYR A 211 21.22 -5.71 0.63
N LYS A 212 20.26 -6.11 -0.20
CA LYS A 212 19.13 -5.26 -0.60
C LYS A 212 17.80 -6.04 -0.55
N ALA A 213 16.76 -5.31 -0.16
CA ALA A 213 15.37 -5.67 -0.39
C ALA A 213 14.63 -4.41 -0.90
N THR A 214 13.60 -4.60 -1.71
CA THR A 214 12.76 -3.53 -2.25
C THR A 214 11.33 -3.76 -1.83
N LEU A 215 10.71 -2.79 -1.16
CA LEU A 215 9.31 -2.85 -0.77
C LEU A 215 8.45 -2.06 -1.76
N THR A 216 7.37 -2.67 -2.23
CA THR A 216 6.42 -2.04 -3.16
C THR A 216 5.00 -2.22 -2.65
N LEU A 217 4.29 -1.11 -2.50
CA LEU A 217 2.85 -1.09 -2.23
C LEU A 217 2.10 -0.84 -3.53
N THR A 218 1.24 -1.78 -3.91
CA THR A 218 0.50 -1.76 -5.17
C THR A 218 -0.99 -1.85 -4.90
N ASP A 219 -1.77 -0.98 -5.52
CA ASP A 219 -3.23 -1.12 -5.55
C ASP A 219 -3.62 -2.26 -6.50
N ILE A 220 -4.45 -3.19 -5.99
CA ILE A 220 -4.88 -4.37 -6.74
C ILE A 220 -6.39 -4.37 -7.06
N GLY A 221 -7.08 -3.26 -6.78
CA GLY A 221 -8.49 -3.11 -7.15
C GLY A 221 -9.44 -3.00 -5.96
N ALA A 222 -10.73 -2.91 -6.29
CA ALA A 222 -11.79 -3.02 -5.30
C ALA A 222 -11.92 -4.48 -4.82
N VAL A 223 -12.33 -4.66 -3.56
CA VAL A 223 -12.80 -5.97 -3.10
C VAL A 223 -14.00 -6.33 -3.97
N ALA A 224 -14.01 -7.51 -4.59
CA ALA A 224 -15.20 -7.98 -5.28
C ALA A 224 -16.35 -7.96 -4.28
N GLU A 225 -17.39 -7.15 -4.52
CA GLU A 225 -18.63 -7.28 -3.77
C GLU A 225 -19.09 -8.71 -4.06
N ASN A 226 -18.98 -9.60 -3.06
CA ASN A 226 -19.60 -10.91 -3.14
C ASN A 226 -21.07 -10.63 -3.40
N GLY A 227 -21.51 -10.91 -4.63
CA GLY A 227 -22.88 -10.78 -5.07
C GLY A 227 -23.76 -11.73 -4.27
N GLY A 228 -24.07 -11.35 -3.04
CA GLY A 228 -25.08 -11.95 -2.19
C GLY A 228 -26.45 -11.59 -2.74
N GLY A 229 -26.78 -12.11 -3.91
CA GLY A 229 -28.13 -12.14 -4.45
C GLY A 229 -28.94 -13.21 -3.73
N GLY A 230 -29.16 -13.02 -2.43
CA GLY A 230 -30.18 -13.73 -1.67
C GLY A 230 -31.54 -13.09 -1.93
N GLY A 231 -32.36 -13.76 -2.75
CA GLY A 231 -33.83 -13.84 -2.73
C GLY A 231 -34.69 -12.58 -2.56
N GLN A 232 -35.61 -12.36 -3.51
CA GLN A 232 -37.07 -12.63 -3.37
C GLN A 232 -37.86 -11.87 -4.45
N GLY A 233 -38.88 -12.55 -5.01
CA GLY A 233 -39.83 -12.05 -6.01
C GLY A 233 -40.34 -13.18 -6.88
#